data_AF-F6DQ43-F1
#
_entry.id   AF-F6DQ43-F1
#
_cell.length_a   1.000
_cell.length_b   1.000
_cell.length_c   1.000
_cell.angle_alpha   90.00
_cell.angle_beta   90.00
_cell.angle_gamma   90.00
#
_symmetry.space_group_name_H-M   'P 1'
#
loop_
_entity.id
_entity.type
_entity.pdbx_description
1 polymer ?
#
loop_
_entity_poly.entity_id
_entity_poly.type
_entity_poly.pdbx_seq_one_letter_code
_entity_poly.pdbx_strand_id
1 'polypeptide(L)'
;MKVLLATGHEELDGVLKEMIPKQGIEVVGTCLNRIVLSEVAKELDADTIILSGLLKGDAEYDLITLVKKLREEGIRVVVLPGSLDMEKTKQLVTSLVPYGVYDYVFDELTPGDIIERLKNPAVPKDIPNALVRAAMEQQSVSQEVSRQVENQLQIQKRIKTKLANKQQSLKSRNSLNDSPPTDTILLATGDEAINESIATSISSHTVMVDNRESLLPMTERYQPGMVILSPLLPGDIDILEVVYQVRQVSKNIIFIAGQTPSTDITLLRIKELQVEVLTGEISIGTILQTLFKATGATEKEYSLSDDEPDEEEDGGEGSLSKFARAGTEMVKNLSSSISVSKIALKRKKTTVNDKVVAVVSPVSTGKTFIAVNLATTLAQMGFRVVLVDGEVLQQSTHTWLNVSQDEKGIIDAMETDDPLTCSYQHPMLSNLYVLNKDPFSDSPFLGLKSMIRILNSLNESDEVDVIIIDTYRNMAEPFTKAIIETASQVILVADLDFSHLTKMQADLDKMENSLDFNKFSLLVNRVVDSDYLGVSDAEKATGLQADGVIPERTKEVLESIKNGIPAALFCPEIKMAFGDFWSRREQELQALA
;
A
#
# COMPACT_ATOMS: atom_id res chain seq x y z
N MET A 1 -3.13 35.51 -24.99
CA MET A 1 -2.41 34.24 -25.02
C MET A 1 -1.04 34.47 -24.45
N LYS A 2 -0.87 33.99 -23.23
CA LYS A 2 0.34 34.03 -22.42
C LYS A 2 0.90 32.62 -22.36
N VAL A 3 1.99 32.40 -23.08
CA VAL A 3 2.59 31.09 -23.29
C VAL A 3 3.75 30.87 -22.33
N LEU A 4 3.70 29.78 -21.58
CA LEU A 4 4.82 29.27 -20.79
C LEU A 4 5.48 28.11 -21.53
N LEU A 5 6.79 28.22 -21.74
CA LEU A 5 7.59 27.19 -22.41
C LEU A 5 8.11 26.18 -21.39
N ALA A 6 7.79 24.90 -21.55
CA ALA A 6 8.20 23.84 -20.65
C ALA A 6 8.59 22.57 -21.43
N THR A 7 9.38 22.74 -22.50
CA THR A 7 9.80 21.62 -23.35
C THR A 7 10.99 20.85 -22.77
N GLY A 8 11.76 21.46 -21.87
CA GLY A 8 12.99 20.87 -21.33
C GLY A 8 14.14 20.83 -22.33
N HIS A 9 13.96 21.39 -23.54
CA HIS A 9 14.98 21.49 -24.58
C HIS A 9 15.38 22.96 -24.77
N GLU A 10 16.48 23.37 -24.14
CA GLU A 10 16.90 24.78 -24.07
C GLU A 10 17.03 25.45 -25.44
N GLU A 11 17.54 24.72 -26.45
CA GLU A 11 17.66 25.27 -27.81
C GLU A 11 16.29 25.51 -28.46
N LEU A 12 15.32 24.65 -28.21
CA LEU A 12 13.97 24.76 -28.79
C LEU A 12 13.21 25.89 -28.08
N ASP A 13 13.28 25.94 -26.75
CA ASP A 13 12.71 27.03 -25.96
C ASP A 13 13.33 28.39 -26.33
N GLY A 14 14.64 28.43 -26.60
CA GLY A 14 15.33 29.63 -27.09
C GLY A 14 14.78 30.12 -28.43
N VAL A 15 14.64 29.23 -29.41
CA VAL A 15 14.09 29.57 -30.73
C VAL A 15 12.63 30.00 -30.63
N LEU A 16 11.81 29.30 -29.84
CA LEU A 16 10.39 29.63 -29.65
C LEU A 16 10.21 30.99 -28.95
N LYS A 17 11.06 31.31 -27.97
CA LYS A 17 11.06 32.60 -27.27
C LYS A 17 11.31 33.78 -28.21
N GLU A 18 12.05 33.59 -29.30
CA GLU A 18 12.25 34.63 -30.33
C GLU A 18 11.15 34.66 -31.39
N MET A 19 10.61 33.51 -31.78
CA MET A 19 9.66 33.40 -32.89
C MET A 19 8.20 33.66 -32.50
N ILE A 20 7.76 33.21 -31.32
CA ILE A 20 6.38 33.35 -30.84
C ILE A 20 5.97 34.83 -30.67
N PRO A 21 6.79 35.71 -30.07
CA PRO A 21 6.44 37.14 -29.94
C PRO A 21 6.25 37.86 -31.27
N LYS A 22 6.99 37.47 -32.33
CA LYS A 22 6.84 38.03 -33.69
C LYS A 22 5.47 37.72 -34.30
N GLN A 23 4.72 36.79 -33.73
CA GLN A 23 3.38 36.41 -34.15
C GLN A 23 2.27 37.06 -33.31
N GLY A 24 2.62 38.00 -32.41
CA GLY A 24 1.67 38.71 -31.54
C GLY A 24 1.22 37.90 -30.31
N ILE A 25 2.01 36.91 -29.89
CA ILE A 25 1.74 36.02 -28.76
C ILE A 25 2.77 36.31 -27.66
N GLU A 26 2.31 36.46 -26.42
CA GLU A 26 3.21 36.75 -25.30
C GLU A 26 3.85 35.47 -24.77
N VAL A 27 5.18 35.46 -24.60
CA VAL A 27 5.90 34.38 -23.90
C VAL A 27 6.25 34.88 -22.50
N VAL A 28 5.58 34.33 -21.48
CA VAL A 28 5.70 34.81 -20.10
C VAL A 28 6.89 34.22 -19.35
N GLY A 29 7.42 33.08 -19.81
CA GLY A 29 8.58 32.47 -19.19
C GLY A 29 8.97 31.11 -19.77
N THR A 30 9.97 30.50 -19.13
CA THR A 30 10.43 29.13 -19.38
C THR A 30 10.48 28.39 -18.05
N CYS A 31 9.98 27.17 -17.98
CA CYS A 31 10.06 26.30 -16.81
C CYS A 31 10.80 25.01 -17.18
N LEU A 32 11.81 24.66 -16.38
CA LEU A 32 12.66 23.49 -16.64
C LEU A 32 12.35 22.29 -15.73
N ASN A 33 11.40 22.43 -14.79
CA ASN A 33 11.07 21.39 -13.83
C ASN A 33 9.55 21.18 -13.72
N ARG A 34 9.10 19.93 -13.90
CA ARG A 34 7.69 19.55 -13.87
C ARG A 34 7.00 19.72 -12.51
N ILE A 35 7.76 19.68 -11.39
CA ILE A 35 7.20 19.75 -10.03
C ILE A 35 6.56 21.12 -9.78
N VAL A 36 7.27 22.19 -10.16
CA VAL A 36 6.86 23.57 -9.91
C VAL A 36 6.05 24.18 -11.07
N LEU A 37 5.74 23.39 -12.10
CA LEU A 37 5.16 23.91 -13.35
C LEU A 37 3.77 24.53 -13.12
N SER A 38 2.95 23.96 -12.24
CA SER A 38 1.61 24.47 -11.94
C SER A 38 1.68 25.77 -11.13
N GLU A 39 2.57 25.88 -10.15
CA GLU A 39 2.79 27.12 -9.39
C GLU A 39 3.33 28.24 -10.30
N VAL A 40 4.33 27.94 -11.12
CA VAL A 40 4.93 28.91 -12.06
C VAL A 40 3.91 29.37 -13.10
N ALA A 41 3.06 28.47 -13.62
CA ALA A 41 2.02 28.84 -14.56
C ALA A 41 1.00 29.81 -13.95
N LYS A 42 0.63 29.61 -12.67
CA LYS A 42 -0.28 30.52 -11.94
C LYS A 42 0.38 31.86 -11.64
N GLU A 43 1.61 31.86 -11.16
CA GLU A 43 2.34 33.08 -10.82
C GLU A 43 2.55 33.98 -12.04
N LEU A 44 2.83 33.38 -13.20
CA LEU A 44 3.01 34.09 -14.46
C LEU A 44 1.71 34.35 -15.23
N ASP A 45 0.55 33.95 -14.68
CA ASP A 45 -0.77 34.09 -15.32
C ASP A 45 -0.78 33.48 -16.75
N ALA A 46 -0.17 32.31 -16.91
CA ALA A 46 -0.07 31.61 -18.18
C ALA A 46 -1.41 30.94 -18.55
N ASP A 47 -1.92 31.23 -19.75
CA ASP A 47 -3.16 30.61 -20.27
C ASP A 47 -2.87 29.40 -21.17
N THR A 48 -1.62 29.24 -21.62
CA THR A 48 -1.18 28.16 -22.51
C THR A 48 0.22 27.66 -22.13
N ILE A 49 0.43 26.35 -22.11
CA ILE A 49 1.73 25.72 -21.83
C ILE A 49 2.14 24.85 -23.02
N ILE A 50 3.40 24.96 -23.45
CA ILE A 50 4.03 24.02 -24.39
C ILE A 50 4.86 23.03 -23.58
N LEU A 51 4.52 21.75 -23.66
CA LEU A 51 5.06 20.69 -22.81
C LEU A 51 5.62 19.54 -23.65
N SER A 52 6.78 19.02 -23.27
CA SER A 52 7.35 17.79 -23.83
C SER A 52 7.58 16.76 -22.74
N GLY A 53 7.60 15.47 -23.11
CA GLY A 53 7.98 14.38 -22.21
C GLY A 53 9.44 14.43 -21.72
N LEU A 54 10.25 15.37 -22.23
CA LEU A 54 11.64 15.60 -21.82
C LEU A 54 11.78 16.57 -20.61
N LEU A 55 10.68 17.16 -20.13
CA LEU A 55 10.73 18.06 -18.97
C LEU A 55 11.17 17.30 -17.70
N LYS A 56 12.25 17.77 -17.07
CA LYS A 56 12.87 17.10 -15.91
C LYS A 56 11.99 17.19 -14.65
N GLY A 57 12.03 16.16 -13.80
CA GLY A 57 11.55 16.20 -12.41
C GLY A 57 11.37 14.79 -11.83
N ASP A 58 10.73 14.68 -10.67
CA ASP A 58 10.71 13.43 -9.89
C ASP A 58 9.86 12.32 -10.52
N ALA A 59 10.28 11.06 -10.38
CA ALA A 59 9.68 9.89 -11.01
C ALA A 59 8.24 9.62 -10.52
N GLU A 60 7.87 10.13 -9.35
CA GLU A 60 6.54 10.03 -8.76
C GLU A 60 5.49 10.95 -9.43
N TYR A 61 5.93 11.98 -10.17
CA TYR A 61 5.02 12.90 -10.88
C TYR A 61 4.86 12.52 -12.36
N ASP A 62 3.88 11.66 -12.63
CA ASP A 62 3.49 11.29 -14.00
C ASP A 62 3.04 12.52 -14.81
N LEU A 63 3.54 12.65 -16.04
CA LEU A 63 3.22 13.72 -16.99
C LEU A 63 1.71 13.78 -17.25
N ILE A 64 1.05 12.62 -17.24
CA ILE A 64 -0.40 12.50 -17.42
C ILE A 64 -1.16 13.21 -16.28
N THR A 65 -0.74 13.02 -15.03
CA THR A 65 -1.36 13.67 -13.86
C THR A 65 -1.17 15.19 -13.88
N LEU A 66 0.02 15.64 -14.28
CA LEU A 66 0.32 17.07 -14.42
C LEU A 66 -0.56 17.73 -15.48
N VAL A 67 -0.66 17.14 -16.68
CA VAL A 67 -1.50 17.67 -17.76
C VAL A 67 -2.96 17.72 -17.35
N LYS A 68 -3.48 16.73 -16.61
CA LYS A 68 -4.85 16.76 -16.06
C LYS A 68 -5.06 17.97 -15.15
N LYS A 69 -4.17 18.16 -14.17
CA LYS A 69 -4.25 19.30 -13.22
C LYS A 69 -4.26 20.64 -13.96
N LEU A 70 -3.36 20.81 -14.94
CA LEU A 70 -3.31 22.04 -15.76
C LEU A 70 -4.61 22.26 -16.54
N ARG A 71 -5.22 21.19 -17.10
CA ARG A 71 -6.50 21.26 -17.81
C ARG A 71 -7.68 21.57 -16.87
N GLU A 72 -7.68 21.03 -15.67
CA GLU A 72 -8.68 21.32 -14.63
C GLU A 72 -8.60 22.79 -14.17
N GLU A 73 -7.40 23.36 -14.16
CA GLU A 73 -7.14 24.77 -13.91
C GLU A 73 -7.48 25.67 -15.12
N GLY A 74 -8.00 25.09 -16.21
CA GLY A 74 -8.42 25.81 -17.41
C GLY A 74 -7.28 26.19 -18.35
N ILE A 75 -6.05 25.73 -18.08
CA ILE A 75 -4.87 26.05 -18.87
C ILE A 75 -4.85 25.19 -20.14
N ARG A 76 -4.58 25.79 -21.29
CA ARG A 76 -4.40 25.06 -22.56
C ARG A 76 -3.03 24.40 -22.59
N VAL A 77 -2.94 23.14 -23.03
CA VAL A 77 -1.67 22.41 -23.09
C VAL A 77 -1.40 21.94 -24.52
N VAL A 78 -0.28 22.36 -25.09
CA VAL A 78 0.26 21.87 -26.37
C VAL A 78 1.34 20.83 -26.04
N VAL A 79 1.14 19.58 -26.45
CA VAL A 79 2.01 18.45 -26.11
C VAL A 79 2.91 18.12 -27.29
N LEU A 80 4.20 17.94 -27.02
CA LEU A 80 5.22 17.44 -27.95
C LEU A 80 5.57 16.00 -27.55
N PRO A 81 4.76 14.99 -27.98
CA PRO A 81 4.85 13.63 -27.45
C PRO A 81 5.97 12.79 -28.10
N GLY A 82 6.60 13.29 -29.17
CA GLY A 82 7.60 12.57 -29.97
C GLY A 82 7.01 11.88 -31.20
N SER A 83 7.76 10.95 -31.81
CA SER A 83 7.33 10.21 -33.00
C SER A 83 6.16 9.26 -32.74
N LEU A 84 5.20 9.22 -33.69
CA LEU A 84 4.07 8.27 -33.69
C LEU A 84 4.48 6.80 -33.83
N ASP A 85 5.72 6.52 -34.24
CA ASP A 85 6.23 5.15 -34.34
C ASP A 85 6.59 4.56 -32.97
N MET A 86 6.77 5.40 -31.95
CA MET A 86 7.10 4.97 -30.60
C MET A 86 5.85 4.60 -29.80
N GLU A 87 5.85 3.44 -29.17
CA GLU A 87 4.72 2.95 -28.38
C GLU A 87 4.39 3.86 -27.18
N LYS A 88 5.42 4.47 -26.57
CA LYS A 88 5.26 5.44 -25.48
C LYS A 88 4.46 6.68 -25.92
N THR A 89 4.68 7.17 -27.15
CA THR A 89 3.94 8.31 -27.73
C THR A 89 2.47 7.96 -27.88
N LYS A 90 2.17 6.78 -28.42
CA LYS A 90 0.79 6.30 -28.58
C LYS A 90 0.09 6.18 -27.25
N GLN A 91 0.73 5.56 -26.24
CA GLN A 91 0.19 5.44 -24.89
C GLN A 91 -0.08 6.80 -24.23
N LEU A 92 0.84 7.75 -24.36
CA LEU A 92 0.68 9.11 -23.81
C LEU A 92 -0.52 9.83 -24.44
N VAL A 93 -0.62 9.80 -25.77
CA VAL A 93 -1.74 10.42 -26.51
C VAL A 93 -3.06 9.74 -26.14
N THR A 94 -3.11 8.41 -26.15
CA THR A 94 -4.31 7.63 -25.78
C THR A 94 -4.77 7.95 -24.35
N SER A 95 -3.85 8.20 -23.42
CA SER A 95 -4.17 8.52 -22.02
C SER A 95 -4.65 9.96 -21.82
N LEU A 96 -4.24 10.90 -22.68
CA LEU A 96 -4.56 12.33 -22.55
C LEU A 96 -5.80 12.76 -23.35
N VAL A 97 -6.16 12.03 -24.42
CA VAL A 97 -7.35 12.29 -25.24
C VAL A 97 -8.65 12.34 -24.42
N PRO A 98 -8.93 11.44 -23.46
CA PRO A 98 -10.14 11.50 -22.63
C PRO A 98 -10.27 12.78 -21.80
N TYR A 99 -9.16 13.48 -21.56
CA TYR A 99 -9.09 14.72 -20.79
C TYR A 99 -9.15 15.98 -21.67
N GLY A 100 -9.53 15.81 -22.94
CA GLY A 100 -9.73 16.93 -23.84
C GLY A 100 -8.43 17.59 -24.31
N VAL A 101 -7.32 16.85 -24.30
CA VAL A 101 -6.02 17.30 -24.82
C VAL A 101 -5.91 16.84 -26.26
N TYR A 102 -5.88 17.79 -27.19
CA TYR A 102 -5.85 17.52 -28.63
C TYR A 102 -4.69 18.20 -29.36
N ASP A 103 -4.08 19.21 -28.75
CA ASP A 103 -3.02 20.01 -29.34
C ASP A 103 -1.68 19.24 -29.32
N TYR A 104 -1.53 18.26 -30.21
CA TYR A 104 -0.28 17.51 -30.39
C TYR A 104 0.53 18.03 -31.57
N VAL A 105 1.86 18.02 -31.43
CA VAL A 105 2.83 18.24 -32.51
C VAL A 105 3.83 17.08 -32.48
N PHE A 106 3.72 16.18 -33.46
CA PHE A 106 4.53 14.96 -33.56
C PHE A 106 5.82 15.19 -34.34
N ASP A 107 6.82 14.34 -34.13
CA ASP A 107 8.05 14.36 -34.92
C ASP A 107 7.83 13.91 -36.37
N GLU A 108 8.60 14.39 -37.35
CA GLU A 108 9.66 15.41 -37.25
C GLU A 108 9.06 16.83 -37.19
N LEU A 109 9.22 17.52 -36.06
CA LEU A 109 8.58 18.83 -35.82
C LEU A 109 9.54 20.00 -36.08
N THR A 110 8.98 21.13 -36.50
CA THR A 110 9.67 22.41 -36.61
C THR A 110 9.07 23.43 -35.63
N PRO A 111 9.81 24.50 -35.26
CA PRO A 111 9.23 25.60 -34.47
C PRO A 111 8.01 26.25 -35.14
N GLY A 112 7.92 26.18 -36.47
CA GLY A 112 6.76 26.65 -37.24
C GLY A 112 5.49 25.86 -36.93
N ASP A 113 5.60 24.54 -36.79
CA ASP A 113 4.45 23.66 -36.53
C ASP A 113 3.85 23.90 -35.14
N ILE A 114 4.71 24.22 -34.15
CA ILE A 114 4.29 24.60 -32.80
C ILE A 114 3.52 25.93 -32.84
N ILE A 115 4.03 26.92 -33.58
CA ILE A 115 3.38 28.23 -33.75
C ILE A 115 2.06 28.09 -34.49
N GLU A 116 1.99 27.24 -35.52
CA GLU A 116 0.76 26.96 -36.24
C GLU A 116 -0.28 26.33 -35.32
N ARG A 117 0.12 25.36 -34.48
CA ARG A 117 -0.77 24.73 -33.49
C ARG A 117 -1.27 25.73 -32.44
N LEU A 118 -0.43 26.65 -32.00
CA LEU A 118 -0.85 27.72 -31.08
C LEU A 118 -1.96 28.58 -31.69
N LYS A 119 -1.86 28.93 -32.98
CA LYS A 119 -2.86 29.74 -33.69
C LYS A 119 -4.12 28.96 -34.06
N ASN A 120 -3.98 27.66 -34.35
CA ASN A 120 -5.04 26.78 -34.81
C ASN A 120 -5.23 25.62 -33.81
N PRO A 121 -6.04 25.82 -32.75
CA PRO A 121 -6.31 24.77 -31.77
C PRO A 121 -6.88 23.52 -32.41
N ALA A 122 -6.31 22.38 -32.03
CA ALA A 122 -6.73 21.07 -32.49
C ALA A 122 -8.12 20.72 -31.93
N VAL A 123 -8.88 19.99 -32.74
CA VAL A 123 -10.13 19.34 -32.34
C VAL A 123 -9.97 17.82 -32.42
N PRO A 124 -10.86 17.03 -31.78
CA PRO A 124 -10.70 15.56 -31.71
C PRO A 124 -10.47 14.86 -33.05
N LYS A 125 -11.04 15.40 -34.14
CA LYS A 125 -10.89 14.89 -35.51
C LYS A 125 -9.47 15.01 -36.09
N ASP A 126 -8.62 15.83 -35.47
CA ASP A 126 -7.24 16.07 -35.90
C ASP A 126 -6.27 15.03 -35.31
N ILE A 127 -6.77 14.10 -34.49
CA ILE A 127 -6.01 12.98 -33.92
C ILE A 127 -6.20 11.73 -34.78
N PRO A 128 -5.16 10.89 -34.97
CA PRO A 128 -5.30 9.61 -35.63
C PRO A 128 -6.45 8.78 -35.04
N ASN A 129 -7.41 8.39 -35.89
CA ASN A 129 -8.62 7.66 -35.49
C ASN A 129 -8.32 6.37 -34.69
N ALA A 130 -7.19 5.72 -34.95
CA ALA A 130 -6.75 4.55 -34.20
C ALA A 130 -6.49 4.87 -32.71
N LEU A 131 -5.86 6.01 -32.42
CA LEU A 131 -5.55 6.45 -31.05
C LEU A 131 -6.81 6.93 -30.33
N VAL A 132 -7.73 7.60 -31.03
CA VAL A 132 -9.03 8.01 -30.48
C VAL A 132 -9.86 6.77 -30.11
N ARG A 133 -9.89 5.74 -30.96
CA ARG A 133 -10.58 4.48 -30.66
C ARG A 133 -9.98 3.77 -29.44
N ALA A 134 -8.66 3.62 -29.40
CA ALA A 134 -7.97 3.05 -28.24
C ALA A 134 -8.24 3.84 -26.94
N ALA A 135 -8.34 5.17 -27.02
CA ALA A 135 -8.64 6.02 -25.87
C ALA A 135 -10.08 5.82 -25.37
N MET A 136 -11.04 5.69 -26.28
CA MET A 136 -12.44 5.44 -25.94
C MET A 136 -12.65 4.02 -25.38
N GLU A 137 -11.88 3.02 -25.84
CA GLU A 137 -11.87 1.65 -25.30
C GLU A 137 -11.27 1.60 -23.89
N GLN A 138 -10.20 2.34 -23.61
CA GLN A 138 -9.67 2.49 -22.25
C GLN A 138 -10.65 3.24 -21.34
N GLN A 139 -11.36 4.23 -21.89
CA GLN A 139 -12.37 4.99 -21.14
C GLN A 139 -13.62 4.15 -20.83
N SER A 140 -14.05 3.22 -21.68
CA SER A 140 -15.19 2.35 -21.40
C SER A 140 -14.92 1.34 -20.28
N VAL A 141 -13.72 0.74 -20.24
CA VAL A 141 -13.25 -0.12 -19.14
C VAL A 141 -13.11 0.69 -17.85
N SER A 142 -12.55 1.90 -17.94
CA SER A 142 -12.42 2.81 -16.79
C SER A 142 -13.76 3.34 -16.29
N GLN A 143 -14.75 3.53 -17.18
CA GLN A 143 -16.12 3.97 -16.84
C GLN A 143 -16.96 2.84 -16.23
N GLU A 144 -16.68 1.58 -16.52
CA GLU A 144 -17.36 0.44 -15.90
C GLU A 144 -16.90 0.23 -14.46
N VAL A 145 -15.58 0.38 -14.23
CA VAL A 145 -14.98 0.45 -12.89
C VAL A 145 -15.44 1.72 -12.16
N SER A 146 -15.44 2.87 -12.83
CA SER A 146 -15.92 4.14 -12.24
C SER A 146 -17.42 4.14 -11.98
N ARG A 147 -18.24 3.41 -12.75
CA ARG A 147 -19.69 3.24 -12.47
C ARG A 147 -19.95 2.42 -11.23
N GLN A 148 -19.12 1.42 -10.93
CA GLN A 148 -19.22 0.66 -9.70
C GLN A 148 -18.83 1.52 -8.48
N VAL A 149 -17.78 2.33 -8.63
CA VAL A 149 -17.34 3.30 -7.63
C VAL A 149 -18.33 4.47 -7.47
N GLU A 150 -18.91 4.98 -8.57
CA GLU A 150 -19.95 6.01 -8.57
C GLU A 150 -21.28 5.50 -8.01
N ASN A 151 -21.64 4.23 -8.21
CA ASN A 151 -22.80 3.64 -7.54
C ASN A 151 -22.60 3.59 -6.03
N GLN A 152 -21.39 3.23 -5.55
CA GLN A 152 -21.06 3.32 -4.13
C GLN A 152 -21.09 4.77 -3.63
N LEU A 153 -20.55 5.74 -4.39
CA LEU A 153 -20.56 7.16 -4.05
C LEU A 153 -21.97 7.78 -4.13
N GLN A 154 -22.85 7.31 -5.01
CA GLN A 154 -24.26 7.75 -5.08
C GLN A 154 -25.10 7.18 -3.95
N ILE A 155 -24.83 5.96 -3.51
CA ILE A 155 -25.40 5.40 -2.29
C ILE A 155 -24.96 6.25 -1.08
N GLN A 156 -23.68 6.59 -0.98
CA GLN A 156 -23.15 7.49 0.06
C GLN A 156 -23.71 8.92 -0.03
N LYS A 157 -23.85 9.49 -1.24
CA LYS A 157 -24.48 10.80 -1.45
C LYS A 157 -25.96 10.78 -1.11
N ARG A 158 -26.72 9.74 -1.46
CA ARG A 158 -28.13 9.60 -1.04
C ARG A 158 -28.29 9.50 0.47
N ILE A 159 -27.34 8.85 1.15
CA ILE A 159 -27.27 8.82 2.62
C ILE A 159 -26.97 10.23 3.17
N LYS A 160 -25.97 10.94 2.61
CA LYS A 160 -25.64 12.34 2.97
C LYS A 160 -26.79 13.33 2.68
N THR A 161 -27.51 13.21 1.57
CA THR A 161 -28.62 14.10 1.21
C THR A 161 -29.87 13.81 2.04
N LYS A 162 -30.13 12.55 2.44
CA LYS A 162 -31.17 12.23 3.43
C LYS A 162 -30.83 12.79 4.82
N LEU A 163 -29.55 12.78 5.20
CA LEU A 163 -29.06 13.41 6.43
C LEU A 163 -29.14 14.95 6.37
N ALA A 164 -28.78 15.55 5.23
CA ALA A 164 -28.85 17.00 5.02
C ALA A 164 -30.30 17.53 4.93
N ASN A 165 -31.22 16.79 4.30
CA ASN A 165 -32.63 17.17 4.25
C ASN A 165 -33.32 17.02 5.61
N LYS A 166 -32.88 16.05 6.45
CA LYS A 166 -33.29 15.95 7.86
C LYS A 166 -32.76 17.13 8.68
N GLN A 167 -31.60 17.68 8.32
CA GLN A 167 -31.03 18.91 8.93
C GLN A 167 -31.66 20.21 8.38
N GLN A 168 -32.17 20.22 7.15
CA GLN A 168 -32.78 21.42 6.54
C GLN A 168 -34.22 21.65 7.03
N SER A 169 -34.97 20.59 7.38
CA SER A 169 -36.26 20.74 8.06
C SER A 169 -36.15 21.26 9.50
N LEU A 170 -34.94 21.24 10.08
CA LEU A 170 -34.63 21.82 11.39
C LEU A 170 -34.14 23.29 11.29
N LYS A 171 -33.77 23.78 10.09
CA LYS A 171 -33.19 25.12 9.86
C LYS A 171 -34.19 26.21 9.42
N SER A 172 -35.49 25.93 9.31
CA SER A 172 -36.50 26.93 8.94
C SER A 172 -37.20 27.60 10.13
N ARG A 173 -36.54 27.67 11.31
CA ARG A 173 -36.95 28.57 12.39
C ARG A 173 -35.74 29.28 12.98
N ASN A 174 -35.79 30.60 12.85
CA ASN A 174 -35.01 31.64 13.53
C ASN A 174 -33.72 32.08 12.83
N SER A 175 -33.87 33.14 12.05
CA SER A 175 -32.84 34.14 11.80
C SER A 175 -32.70 35.10 12.99
N LEU A 176 -31.51 35.72 13.07
CA LEU A 176 -31.13 36.94 13.82
C LEU A 176 -30.75 36.77 15.31
N ASN A 177 -29.46 36.53 15.58
CA ASN A 177 -28.57 37.36 16.42
C ASN A 177 -27.22 36.64 16.67
N ASP A 178 -26.12 37.42 16.65
CA ASP A 178 -24.71 37.00 16.69
C ASP A 178 -24.29 36.18 17.92
N SER A 179 -23.68 35.01 17.67
CA SER A 179 -22.64 34.32 18.47
C SER A 179 -22.03 33.20 17.60
N PRO A 180 -20.69 32.97 17.58
CA PRO A 180 -20.11 31.87 16.82
C PRO A 180 -20.55 30.51 17.39
N PRO A 181 -20.67 29.46 16.56
CA PRO A 181 -21.13 28.14 16.99
C PRO A 181 -20.14 27.51 17.98
N THR A 182 -20.68 26.78 18.95
CA THR A 182 -19.96 26.05 20.01
C THR A 182 -18.98 24.97 19.52
N ASP A 183 -18.90 24.72 18.21
CA ASP A 183 -18.01 23.75 17.54
C ASP A 183 -16.73 24.40 16.99
N THR A 184 -16.28 25.52 17.57
CA THR A 184 -15.07 26.22 17.16
C THR A 184 -13.83 25.63 17.85
N ILE A 185 -12.78 25.31 17.09
CA ILE A 185 -11.49 24.82 17.58
C ILE A 185 -10.41 25.85 17.27
N LEU A 186 -9.70 26.31 18.29
CA LEU A 186 -8.55 27.21 18.13
C LEU A 186 -7.26 26.39 17.97
N LEU A 187 -6.54 26.61 16.87
CA LEU A 187 -5.31 25.92 16.50
C LEU A 187 -4.11 26.85 16.67
N ALA A 188 -3.31 26.61 17.70
CA ALA A 188 -2.18 27.42 18.12
C ALA A 188 -0.91 26.56 18.23
N THR A 189 -0.66 25.74 17.22
CA THR A 189 0.45 24.77 17.23
C THR A 189 1.80 25.37 16.83
N GLY A 190 1.81 26.54 16.19
CA GLY A 190 3.01 27.14 15.60
C GLY A 190 3.57 26.40 14.37
N ASP A 191 2.89 25.34 13.92
CA ASP A 191 3.27 24.56 12.74
C ASP A 191 2.12 24.61 11.71
N GLU A 192 2.38 25.27 10.58
CA GLU A 192 1.39 25.49 9.52
C GLU A 192 0.92 24.18 8.89
N ALA A 193 1.81 23.19 8.71
CA ALA A 193 1.49 21.91 8.11
C ALA A 193 0.59 21.06 9.02
N ILE A 194 0.86 21.06 10.33
CA ILE A 194 0.00 20.40 11.33
C ILE A 194 -1.36 21.09 11.39
N ASN A 195 -1.38 22.42 11.41
CA ASN A 195 -2.60 23.22 11.43
C ASN A 195 -3.49 22.94 10.21
N GLU A 196 -2.92 22.96 8.99
CA GLU A 196 -3.64 22.67 7.75
C GLU A 196 -4.15 21.23 7.72
N SER A 197 -3.33 20.27 8.15
CA SER A 197 -3.70 18.86 8.23
C SER A 197 -4.88 18.60 9.16
N ILE A 198 -4.90 19.26 10.33
CA ILE A 198 -6.04 19.16 11.27
C ILE A 198 -7.28 19.82 10.66
N ALA A 199 -7.14 21.04 10.13
CA ALA A 199 -8.26 21.81 9.58
C ALA A 199 -8.93 21.11 8.39
N THR A 200 -8.16 20.39 7.57
CA THR A 200 -8.69 19.61 6.44
C THR A 200 -9.31 18.28 6.86
N SER A 201 -8.94 17.75 8.04
CA SER A 201 -9.34 16.42 8.51
C SER A 201 -10.59 16.43 9.40
N ILE A 202 -11.08 17.59 9.85
CA ILE A 202 -12.23 17.72 10.75
C ILE A 202 -13.33 18.63 10.18
N SER A 203 -14.59 18.36 10.54
CA SER A 203 -15.75 19.14 10.09
C SER A 203 -16.05 20.37 10.97
N SER A 204 -15.29 20.56 12.05
CA SER A 204 -15.43 21.66 13.00
C SER A 204 -14.85 22.96 12.43
N HIS A 205 -15.36 24.11 12.91
CA HIS A 205 -14.82 25.40 12.48
C HIS A 205 -13.48 25.66 13.15
N THR A 206 -12.39 25.74 12.38
CA THR A 206 -11.05 25.99 12.93
C THR A 206 -10.66 27.46 12.81
N VAL A 207 -10.00 27.99 13.84
CA VAL A 207 -9.44 29.34 13.88
C VAL A 207 -7.96 29.24 14.22
N MET A 208 -7.10 29.75 13.36
CA MET A 208 -5.65 29.74 13.57
C MET A 208 -5.23 30.87 14.50
N VAL A 209 -4.23 30.60 15.35
CA VAL A 209 -3.60 31.59 16.23
C VAL A 209 -2.11 31.61 15.95
N ASP A 210 -1.60 32.79 15.63
CA ASP A 210 -0.26 32.94 15.08
C ASP A 210 0.81 33.21 16.16
N ASN A 211 0.41 33.61 17.38
CA ASN A 211 1.34 33.90 18.47
C ASN A 211 0.71 33.75 19.88
N ARG A 212 1.56 33.68 20.90
CA ARG A 212 1.17 33.48 22.31
C ARG A 212 0.34 34.64 22.87
N GLU A 213 0.66 35.87 22.50
CA GLU A 213 -0.01 37.10 22.96
C GLU A 213 -1.48 37.16 22.52
N SER A 214 -1.78 36.60 21.34
CA SER A 214 -3.13 36.60 20.76
C SER A 214 -4.00 35.44 21.25
N LEU A 215 -3.42 34.38 21.82
CA LEU A 215 -4.17 33.17 22.17
C LEU A 215 -5.25 33.41 23.24
N LEU A 216 -4.93 34.13 24.31
CA LEU A 216 -5.92 34.44 25.35
C LEU A 216 -7.04 35.37 24.82
N PRO A 217 -6.74 36.53 24.19
CA PRO A 217 -7.77 37.37 23.58
C PRO A 217 -8.67 36.64 22.58
N MET A 218 -8.12 35.72 21.79
CA MET A 218 -8.89 34.92 20.84
C MET A 218 -9.73 33.86 21.56
N THR A 219 -9.21 33.22 22.60
CA THR A 219 -9.97 32.26 23.41
C THR A 219 -11.18 32.93 24.07
N GLU A 220 -11.01 34.13 24.64
CA GLU A 220 -12.10 34.91 25.24
C GLU A 220 -13.13 35.37 24.21
N ARG A 221 -12.67 35.79 23.03
CA ARG A 221 -13.52 36.27 21.93
C ARG A 221 -14.37 35.16 21.31
N TYR A 222 -13.74 34.03 21.01
CA TYR A 222 -14.38 32.95 20.24
C TYR A 222 -15.05 31.89 21.12
N GLN A 223 -14.72 31.84 22.43
CA GLN A 223 -15.19 30.81 23.37
C GLN A 223 -15.17 29.41 22.76
N PRO A 224 -14.00 28.94 22.31
CA PRO A 224 -13.89 27.71 21.54
C PRO A 224 -14.32 26.50 22.38
N GLY A 225 -14.89 25.50 21.69
CA GLY A 225 -15.14 24.19 22.28
C GLY A 225 -13.84 23.45 22.62
N MET A 226 -12.72 23.83 21.97
CA MET A 226 -11.39 23.27 22.24
C MET A 226 -10.25 24.20 21.80
N VAL A 227 -9.14 24.18 22.54
CA VAL A 227 -7.88 24.85 22.16
C VAL A 227 -6.77 23.82 22.01
N ILE A 228 -6.12 23.79 20.87
CA ILE A 228 -4.90 23.01 20.64
C ILE A 228 -3.72 23.97 20.63
N LEU A 229 -2.69 23.70 21.44
CA LEU A 229 -1.49 24.52 21.47
C LEU A 229 -0.22 23.69 21.66
N SER A 230 0.92 24.29 21.32
CA SER A 230 2.25 23.67 21.32
C SER A 230 3.29 24.68 21.82
N PRO A 231 4.43 24.23 22.38
CA PRO A 231 5.54 25.13 22.72
C PRO A 231 6.13 25.84 21.49
N LEU A 232 5.88 25.33 20.27
CA LEU A 232 6.34 25.95 19.02
C LEU A 232 5.57 27.23 18.64
N LEU A 233 4.44 27.52 19.30
CA LEU A 233 3.73 28.79 19.09
C LEU A 233 4.65 29.96 19.44
N PRO A 234 4.94 30.89 18.52
CA PRO A 234 5.90 31.97 18.76
C PRO A 234 5.33 33.03 19.71
N GLY A 235 6.19 33.72 20.45
CA GLY A 235 5.82 34.81 21.35
C GLY A 235 6.73 34.89 22.58
N ASP A 236 6.67 36.03 23.28
CA ASP A 236 7.57 36.36 24.38
C ASP A 236 7.02 35.92 25.75
N ILE A 237 5.74 35.58 25.82
CA ILE A 237 5.09 35.05 27.03
C ILE A 237 5.54 33.59 27.24
N ASP A 238 5.86 33.23 28.48
CA ASP A 238 6.18 31.84 28.84
C ASP A 238 5.00 30.91 28.53
N ILE A 239 5.27 29.75 27.91
CA ILE A 239 4.21 28.83 27.48
C ILE A 239 3.36 28.32 28.63
N LEU A 240 3.94 28.14 29.83
CA LEU A 240 3.19 27.72 31.02
C LEU A 240 2.22 28.81 31.48
N GLU A 241 2.65 30.06 31.42
CA GLU A 241 1.79 31.22 31.73
C GLU A 241 0.62 31.30 30.73
N VAL A 242 0.88 31.09 29.44
CA VAL A 242 -0.16 31.03 28.40
C VAL A 242 -1.17 29.91 28.68
N VAL A 243 -0.69 28.69 28.95
CA VAL A 243 -1.55 27.55 29.27
C VAL A 243 -2.40 27.83 30.51
N TYR A 244 -1.80 28.40 31.56
CA TYR A 244 -2.49 28.78 32.79
C TYR A 244 -3.61 29.78 32.55
N GLN A 245 -3.35 30.82 31.75
CA GLN A 245 -4.33 31.85 31.38
C GLN A 245 -5.48 31.27 30.55
N VAL A 246 -5.16 30.52 29.49
CA VAL A 246 -6.16 29.89 28.61
C VAL A 246 -7.03 28.89 29.39
N ARG A 247 -6.45 28.16 30.36
CA ARG A 247 -7.18 27.21 31.22
C ARG A 247 -8.24 27.84 32.09
N GLN A 248 -8.11 29.11 32.45
CA GLN A 248 -9.15 29.84 33.21
C GLN A 248 -10.41 30.08 32.38
N VAL A 249 -10.26 30.15 31.04
CA VAL A 249 -11.34 30.51 30.11
C VAL A 249 -11.86 29.29 29.34
N SER A 250 -10.99 28.33 29.02
CA SER A 250 -11.32 27.10 28.28
C SER A 250 -11.05 25.84 29.12
N LYS A 251 -11.96 24.86 28.99
CA LYS A 251 -11.87 23.58 29.70
C LYS A 251 -11.16 22.49 28.90
N ASN A 252 -11.31 22.51 27.58
CA ASN A 252 -10.82 21.46 26.69
C ASN A 252 -9.58 21.99 25.99
N ILE A 253 -8.42 21.58 26.50
CA ILE A 253 -7.13 22.02 26.01
C ILE A 253 -6.29 20.79 25.70
N ILE A 254 -5.76 20.72 24.48
CA ILE A 254 -4.77 19.73 24.04
C ILE A 254 -3.43 20.44 23.90
N PHE A 255 -2.44 20.01 24.67
CA PHE A 255 -1.08 20.48 24.62
C PHE A 255 -0.19 19.47 23.88
N ILE A 256 0.30 19.86 22.71
CA ILE A 256 1.20 19.06 21.87
C ILE A 256 2.64 19.29 22.35
N ALA A 257 3.19 18.35 23.11
CA ALA A 257 4.52 18.44 23.71
C ALA A 257 5.65 17.82 22.87
N GLY A 258 5.32 16.93 21.92
CA GLY A 258 6.29 16.24 21.07
C GLY A 258 7.27 15.38 21.85
N GLN A 259 8.53 15.31 21.40
CA GLN A 259 9.59 14.51 22.04
C GLN A 259 10.12 15.09 23.36
N THR A 260 9.33 15.91 24.06
CA THR A 260 9.72 16.46 25.36
C THR A 260 9.71 15.35 26.42
N PRO A 261 10.80 15.16 27.20
CA PRO A 261 10.88 14.11 28.22
C PRO A 261 9.77 14.18 29.26
N SER A 262 9.30 13.03 29.74
CA SER A 262 8.26 12.95 30.78
C SER A 262 8.66 13.56 32.13
N THR A 263 9.96 13.83 32.34
CA THR A 263 10.52 14.50 33.50
C THR A 263 10.58 16.03 33.38
N ASP A 264 10.16 16.60 32.25
CA ASP A 264 10.16 18.04 32.04
C ASP A 264 9.23 18.75 33.04
N ILE A 265 9.77 19.76 33.73
CA ILE A 265 9.06 20.48 34.80
C ILE A 265 7.86 21.24 34.24
N THR A 266 7.96 21.76 33.02
CA THR A 266 6.87 22.48 32.33
C THR A 266 5.72 21.54 32.04
N LEU A 267 6.01 20.34 31.51
CA LEU A 267 4.99 19.32 31.25
C LEU A 267 4.30 18.83 32.52
N LEU A 268 5.06 18.60 33.60
CA LEU A 268 4.49 18.20 34.88
C LEU A 268 3.50 19.25 35.40
N ARG A 269 3.86 20.54 35.32
CA ARG A 269 2.97 21.65 35.70
C ARG A 269 1.76 21.79 34.78
N ILE A 270 1.90 21.56 33.48
CA ILE A 270 0.75 21.57 32.55
C ILE A 270 -0.21 20.43 32.87
N LYS A 271 0.29 19.24 33.20
CA LYS A 271 -0.57 18.11 33.64
C LYS A 271 -1.32 18.41 34.93
N GLU A 272 -0.70 19.11 35.88
CA GLU A 272 -1.38 19.57 37.12
C GLU A 272 -2.57 20.49 36.84
N LEU A 273 -2.58 21.21 35.72
CA LEU A 273 -3.69 22.05 35.26
C LEU A 273 -4.84 21.24 34.62
N GLN A 274 -4.77 19.91 34.63
CA GLN A 274 -5.74 19.00 33.99
C GLN A 274 -5.87 19.25 32.48
N VAL A 275 -4.77 19.59 31.82
CA VAL A 275 -4.67 19.74 30.36
C VAL A 275 -4.26 18.40 29.78
N GLU A 276 -4.86 18.01 28.64
CA GLU A 276 -4.48 16.79 27.93
C GLU A 276 -3.15 17.02 27.21
N VAL A 277 -2.15 16.14 27.41
CA VAL A 277 -0.79 16.33 26.90
C VAL A 277 -0.41 15.19 25.97
N LEU A 278 -0.07 15.51 24.71
CA LEU A 278 0.43 14.57 23.71
C LEU A 278 1.96 14.61 23.65
N THR A 279 2.61 13.49 23.96
CA THR A 279 4.07 13.32 23.93
C THR A 279 4.48 12.21 22.97
N GLY A 280 5.71 12.22 22.47
CA GLY A 280 6.28 11.21 21.57
C GLY A 280 6.27 11.63 20.11
N GLU A 281 6.31 10.66 19.19
CA GLU A 281 6.08 10.91 17.76
C GLU A 281 4.61 11.27 17.52
N ILE A 282 4.38 12.52 17.12
CA ILE A 282 3.03 13.03 16.89
C ILE A 282 2.66 12.79 15.43
N SER A 283 1.68 11.92 15.19
CA SER A 283 1.02 11.81 13.89
C SER A 283 -0.31 12.55 13.88
N ILE A 284 -0.77 12.91 12.67
CA ILE A 284 -2.12 13.43 12.46
C ILE A 284 -3.17 12.46 13.01
N GLY A 285 -2.96 11.15 12.86
CA GLY A 285 -3.85 10.12 13.40
C GLY A 285 -4.03 10.23 14.92
N THR A 286 -2.93 10.38 15.67
CA THR A 286 -2.96 10.53 17.14
C THR A 286 -3.67 11.82 17.56
N ILE A 287 -3.44 12.93 16.85
CA ILE A 287 -4.12 14.20 17.10
C ILE A 287 -5.63 14.04 16.86
N LEU A 288 -6.03 13.44 15.74
CA LEU A 288 -7.44 13.23 15.40
C LEU A 288 -8.14 12.30 16.40
N GLN A 289 -7.51 11.21 16.82
CA GLN A 289 -8.07 10.32 17.85
C GLN A 289 -8.34 11.06 19.16
N THR A 290 -7.40 11.90 19.59
CA THR A 290 -7.52 12.72 20.80
C THR A 290 -8.65 13.74 20.65
N LEU A 291 -8.76 14.37 19.48
CA LEU A 291 -9.86 15.28 19.14
C LEU A 291 -11.23 14.60 19.19
N PHE A 292 -11.34 13.39 18.66
CA PHE A 292 -12.60 12.63 18.71
C PHE A 292 -12.97 12.24 20.15
N LYS A 293 -12.00 11.82 20.98
CA LYS A 293 -12.24 11.52 22.40
C LYS A 293 -12.71 12.75 23.19
N ALA A 294 -12.07 13.90 23.00
CA ALA A 294 -12.37 15.11 23.75
C ALA A 294 -13.66 15.84 23.30
N THR A 295 -14.16 15.60 22.08
CA THR A 295 -15.43 16.15 21.59
C THR A 295 -16.67 15.36 22.01
N GLY A 296 -16.50 14.28 22.80
CA GLY A 296 -17.61 13.42 23.23
C GLY A 296 -18.24 12.65 22.07
N ALA A 297 -17.61 12.63 20.89
CA ALA A 297 -17.86 11.61 19.91
C ALA A 297 -17.43 10.30 20.56
N THR A 298 -18.43 9.53 21.02
CA THR A 298 -18.23 8.17 21.53
C THR A 298 -17.20 7.50 20.63
N GLU A 299 -16.17 6.97 21.27
CA GLU A 299 -15.31 5.95 20.69
C GLU A 299 -16.17 5.09 19.76
N LYS A 300 -15.99 5.26 18.44
CA LYS A 300 -15.74 4.07 17.67
C LYS A 300 -14.35 3.65 18.07
N GLU A 301 -14.24 3.08 19.26
CA GLU A 301 -13.41 1.91 19.38
C GLU A 301 -13.80 1.09 18.13
N TYR A 302 -12.82 0.68 17.34
CA TYR A 302 -12.96 -0.63 16.71
C TYR A 302 -12.93 -1.67 17.84
N SER A 303 -13.85 -1.56 18.79
CA SER A 303 -14.37 -2.66 19.53
C SER A 303 -15.09 -3.43 18.44
N LEU A 304 -14.63 -4.65 18.22
CA LEU A 304 -15.49 -5.71 17.75
C LEU A 304 -16.66 -5.79 18.74
N SER A 305 -17.65 -4.89 18.61
CA SER A 305 -18.85 -4.92 19.42
C SER A 305 -19.81 -5.85 18.71
N ASP A 306 -19.96 -7.02 19.33
CA ASP A 306 -21.22 -7.75 19.39
C ASP A 306 -22.38 -6.75 19.48
N ASP A 307 -23.18 -6.68 18.42
CA ASP A 307 -24.61 -6.42 18.49
C ASP A 307 -25.21 -7.31 17.40
N GLU A 308 -25.69 -8.47 17.85
CA GLU A 308 -26.52 -9.37 17.07
C GLU A 308 -27.76 -8.62 16.53
N PRO A 309 -28.19 -8.89 15.29
CA PRO A 309 -29.55 -8.56 14.88
C PRO A 309 -30.55 -9.41 15.66
N ASP A 310 -31.65 -8.78 16.07
CA ASP A 310 -32.77 -9.37 16.81
C ASP A 310 -33.07 -10.82 16.42
N GLU A 311 -33.14 -11.66 17.46
CA GLU A 311 -33.48 -13.08 17.45
C GLU A 311 -34.77 -13.37 16.67
N GLU A 312 -34.68 -14.24 15.66
CA GLU A 312 -35.68 -15.28 15.48
C GLU A 312 -35.04 -16.61 15.90
N GLU A 313 -35.69 -17.28 16.84
CA GLU A 313 -35.34 -18.55 17.48
C GLU A 313 -34.77 -19.61 16.50
N ASP A 314 -33.57 -20.14 16.77
CA ASP A 314 -33.35 -21.57 17.09
C ASP A 314 -31.85 -21.86 17.37
N GLY A 315 -31.55 -22.23 18.63
CA GLY A 315 -30.51 -23.19 19.05
C GLY A 315 -29.03 -23.02 18.67
N GLY A 316 -28.21 -22.54 19.63
CA GLY A 316 -26.78 -22.91 19.74
C GLY A 316 -25.87 -21.85 20.37
N GLU A 317 -25.58 -21.98 21.66
CA GLU A 317 -24.63 -21.13 22.41
C GLU A 317 -23.26 -21.00 21.71
N GLY A 318 -22.93 -19.79 21.27
CA GLY A 318 -21.66 -19.44 20.62
C GLY A 318 -20.48 -19.33 21.57
N SER A 319 -19.36 -19.97 21.20
CA SER A 319 -18.11 -20.15 21.96
C SER A 319 -17.28 -18.88 22.27
N LEU A 320 -17.76 -17.68 21.98
CA LEU A 320 -16.92 -16.46 22.05
C LEU A 320 -16.88 -15.80 23.44
N SER A 321 -17.78 -16.16 24.36
CA SER A 321 -17.71 -15.73 25.76
C SER A 321 -16.68 -16.50 26.61
N LYS A 322 -16.00 -17.51 26.05
CA LYS A 322 -14.99 -18.33 26.77
C LYS A 322 -13.54 -17.86 26.62
N PHE A 323 -13.22 -16.95 25.70
CA PHE A 323 -11.81 -16.63 25.41
C PHE A 323 -11.30 -15.31 26.02
N ALA A 324 -12.19 -14.41 26.45
CA ALA A 324 -11.79 -13.16 27.14
C ALA A 324 -11.47 -13.33 28.65
N ARG A 325 -11.53 -14.55 29.20
CA ARG A 325 -11.13 -14.87 30.59
C ARG A 325 -10.04 -15.92 30.74
N ALA A 326 -9.44 -16.40 29.65
CA ALA A 326 -8.41 -17.43 29.67
C ALA A 326 -6.96 -16.92 29.56
N GLY A 327 -6.75 -15.58 29.57
CA GLY A 327 -5.43 -14.95 29.43
C GLY A 327 -4.72 -14.56 30.73
N THR A 328 -5.36 -14.70 31.91
CA THR A 328 -4.75 -14.22 33.17
C THR A 328 -4.88 -15.14 34.39
N GLU A 329 -5.53 -16.30 34.29
CA GLU A 329 -5.54 -17.30 35.37
C GLU A 329 -5.43 -18.73 34.83
N MET A 330 -4.23 -19.16 34.39
CA MET A 330 -3.89 -20.59 34.34
C MET A 330 -2.37 -20.84 34.28
N VAL A 331 -1.59 -20.09 35.07
CA VAL A 331 -0.27 -20.54 35.57
C VAL A 331 -0.42 -20.96 37.02
N LYS A 332 -1.18 -22.04 37.25
CA LYS A 332 -1.18 -22.90 38.45
C LYS A 332 -2.40 -23.80 38.39
N ASN A 333 -2.18 -25.08 38.13
CA ASN A 333 -2.85 -26.24 38.74
C ASN A 333 -3.20 -27.34 37.73
N LEU A 334 -2.47 -28.45 37.90
CA LEU A 334 -2.93 -29.84 37.85
C LEU A 334 -3.56 -30.33 36.55
N SER A 335 -2.91 -31.24 35.82
CA SER A 335 -2.85 -32.68 36.06
C SER A 335 -4.22 -33.40 36.03
N SER A 336 -4.26 -34.46 35.23
CA SER A 336 -5.26 -35.54 35.13
C SER A 336 -6.46 -35.35 34.20
N SER A 337 -6.38 -36.08 33.08
CA SER A 337 -7.41 -36.91 32.45
C SER A 337 -8.80 -36.30 32.19
N ILE A 338 -9.16 -36.14 30.91
CA ILE A 338 -10.48 -36.53 30.38
C ILE A 338 -10.33 -37.03 28.93
N SER A 339 -11.00 -38.14 28.67
CA SER A 339 -10.97 -38.99 27.47
C SER A 339 -11.83 -38.41 26.35
N VAL A 340 -11.31 -38.34 25.12
CA VAL A 340 -12.07 -37.90 23.93
C VAL A 340 -12.58 -39.12 23.15
N SER A 341 -13.90 -39.21 23.01
CA SER A 341 -14.63 -40.22 22.28
C SER A 341 -14.30 -40.17 20.78
N LYS A 342 -13.80 -41.28 20.25
CA LYS A 342 -13.48 -41.50 18.83
C LYS A 342 -14.74 -41.47 17.96
N ILE A 343 -14.85 -40.49 17.07
CA ILE A 343 -15.55 -40.65 15.80
C ILE A 343 -14.49 -40.69 14.70
N ALA A 344 -14.14 -41.90 14.28
CA ALA A 344 -13.14 -42.15 13.26
C ALA A 344 -13.74 -41.90 11.86
N LEU A 345 -13.63 -40.67 11.37
CA LEU A 345 -13.65 -40.42 9.93
C LEU A 345 -12.35 -40.97 9.34
N LYS A 346 -12.46 -41.96 8.45
CA LYS A 346 -11.33 -42.53 7.69
C LYS A 346 -10.67 -41.42 6.85
N ARG A 347 -9.67 -40.74 7.41
CA ARG A 347 -8.72 -39.92 6.65
C ARG A 347 -8.01 -40.85 5.65
N LYS A 348 -8.09 -40.54 4.36
CA LYS A 348 -7.16 -41.10 3.36
C LYS A 348 -5.75 -40.73 3.84
N LYS A 349 -4.86 -41.72 4.00
CA LYS A 349 -3.44 -41.48 4.25
C LYS A 349 -2.88 -40.73 3.04
N THR A 350 -2.78 -39.41 3.12
CA THR A 350 -1.93 -38.61 2.24
C THR A 350 -0.49 -38.92 2.64
N THR A 351 0.31 -39.39 1.68
CA THR A 351 1.76 -39.56 1.87
C THR A 351 2.36 -38.17 2.05
N VAL A 352 2.91 -37.89 3.23
CA VAL A 352 3.69 -36.66 3.47
C VAL A 352 5.03 -36.85 2.76
N ASN A 353 5.46 -35.83 2.01
CA ASN A 353 6.76 -35.81 1.37
C ASN A 353 7.74 -35.11 2.29
N ASP A 354 8.72 -35.86 2.78
CA ASP A 354 9.64 -35.38 3.80
C ASP A 354 10.43 -34.16 3.31
N LYS A 355 10.82 -34.07 2.02
CA LYS A 355 11.67 -32.99 1.49
C LYS A 355 10.92 -31.72 1.05
N VAL A 356 9.59 -31.67 1.13
CA VAL A 356 8.78 -30.62 0.49
C VAL A 356 8.40 -29.51 1.48
N VAL A 357 8.79 -28.28 1.16
CA VAL A 357 8.44 -27.05 1.87
C VAL A 357 7.54 -26.18 0.98
N ALA A 358 6.31 -25.94 1.42
CA ALA A 358 5.35 -25.10 0.68
C ALA A 358 5.35 -23.65 1.17
N VAL A 359 5.48 -22.69 0.27
CA VAL A 359 5.36 -21.26 0.61
C VAL A 359 3.97 -20.77 0.23
N VAL A 360 3.19 -20.34 1.23
CA VAL A 360 1.75 -20.06 1.09
C VAL A 360 1.38 -18.70 1.66
N SER A 361 0.33 -18.10 1.11
CA SER A 361 -0.36 -16.95 1.68
C SER A 361 -1.72 -16.78 1.00
N PRO A 362 -2.79 -16.42 1.72
CA PRO A 362 -4.09 -16.11 1.14
C PRO A 362 -4.13 -14.74 0.43
N VAL A 363 -3.05 -13.96 0.50
CA VAL A 363 -2.94 -12.58 0.00
C VAL A 363 -1.58 -12.36 -0.68
N SER A 364 -1.38 -11.21 -1.30
CA SER A 364 -0.19 -10.92 -2.11
C SER A 364 0.98 -10.35 -1.29
N THR A 365 1.45 -11.11 -0.30
CA THR A 365 2.46 -10.68 0.70
C THR A 365 3.92 -10.86 0.26
N GLY A 366 4.16 -11.32 -0.97
CA GLY A 366 5.52 -11.55 -1.50
C GLY A 366 6.01 -13.00 -1.41
N LYS A 367 5.13 -14.00 -1.53
CA LYS A 367 5.48 -15.44 -1.52
C LYS A 367 6.67 -15.80 -2.41
N THR A 368 6.69 -15.35 -3.67
CA THR A 368 7.80 -15.62 -4.61
C THR A 368 9.12 -15.05 -4.13
N PHE A 369 9.12 -13.84 -3.58
CA PHE A 369 10.31 -13.23 -2.97
C PHE A 369 10.85 -14.10 -1.83
N ILE A 370 9.96 -14.56 -0.95
CA ILE A 370 10.29 -15.45 0.15
C ILE A 370 10.83 -16.79 -0.37
N ALA A 371 10.14 -17.44 -1.31
CA ALA A 371 10.53 -18.73 -1.86
C ALA A 371 11.92 -18.69 -2.53
N VAL A 372 12.17 -17.69 -3.37
CA VAL A 372 13.46 -17.49 -4.06
C VAL A 372 14.59 -17.31 -3.06
N ASN A 373 14.41 -16.47 -2.05
CA ASN A 373 15.49 -16.17 -1.10
C ASN A 373 15.69 -17.27 -0.05
N LEU A 374 14.64 -18.00 0.32
CA LEU A 374 14.77 -19.23 1.12
C LEU A 374 15.57 -20.29 0.38
N ALA A 375 15.26 -20.53 -0.90
CA ALA A 375 15.96 -21.50 -1.74
C ALA A 375 17.44 -21.14 -1.92
N THR A 376 17.68 -19.85 -2.17
CA THR A 376 19.03 -19.27 -2.26
C THR A 376 19.83 -19.49 -0.99
N THR A 377 19.21 -19.24 0.18
CA THR A 377 19.90 -19.37 1.47
C THR A 377 20.27 -20.83 1.76
N LEU A 378 19.35 -21.78 1.52
CA LEU A 378 19.66 -23.21 1.65
C LEU A 378 20.75 -23.67 0.69
N ALA A 379 20.74 -23.19 -0.55
CA ALA A 379 21.81 -23.47 -1.50
C ALA A 379 23.16 -22.90 -1.02
N GLN A 380 23.19 -21.69 -0.44
CA GLN A 380 24.40 -21.16 0.18
C GLN A 380 24.88 -21.99 1.38
N MET A 381 23.98 -22.68 2.08
CA MET A 381 24.30 -23.61 3.17
C MET A 381 24.76 -24.99 2.66
N GLY A 382 24.73 -25.22 1.35
CA GLY A 382 25.26 -26.44 0.70
C GLY A 382 24.21 -27.50 0.35
N PHE A 383 22.93 -27.25 0.63
CA PHE A 383 21.85 -28.18 0.25
C PHE A 383 21.58 -28.14 -1.26
N ARG A 384 21.18 -29.26 -1.84
CA ARG A 384 20.71 -29.37 -3.23
C ARG A 384 19.23 -29.05 -3.25
N VAL A 385 18.91 -27.85 -3.71
CA VAL A 385 17.56 -27.27 -3.60
C VAL A 385 16.90 -27.23 -4.96
N VAL A 386 15.64 -27.67 -5.02
CA VAL A 386 14.77 -27.47 -6.19
C VAL A 386 13.70 -26.45 -5.84
N LEU A 387 13.70 -25.31 -6.53
CA LEU A 387 12.63 -24.32 -6.49
C LEU A 387 11.61 -24.61 -7.58
N VAL A 388 10.36 -24.85 -7.21
CA VAL A 388 9.25 -25.20 -8.11
C VAL A 388 8.27 -24.03 -8.19
N ASP A 389 7.98 -23.57 -9.40
CA ASP A 389 6.95 -22.56 -9.64
C ASP A 389 5.56 -23.22 -9.68
N GLY A 390 4.82 -23.12 -8.58
CA GLY A 390 3.47 -23.63 -8.43
C GLY A 390 2.38 -22.59 -8.67
N GLU A 391 2.71 -21.33 -9.01
CA GLU A 391 1.73 -20.28 -9.30
C GLU A 391 1.30 -20.40 -10.77
N VAL A 392 0.32 -21.26 -11.02
CA VAL A 392 -0.15 -21.64 -12.38
C VAL A 392 -0.63 -20.43 -13.22
N LEU A 393 -0.95 -19.28 -12.61
CA LEU A 393 -1.55 -18.13 -13.29
C LEU A 393 -0.60 -16.94 -13.53
N GLN A 394 0.58 -16.88 -12.91
CA GLN A 394 1.46 -15.71 -13.03
C GLN A 394 2.94 -16.08 -13.21
N GLN A 395 3.66 -15.22 -13.94
CA GLN A 395 5.06 -15.35 -14.35
C GLN A 395 6.00 -15.05 -13.16
N SER A 396 5.99 -15.90 -12.14
CA SER A 396 6.64 -15.56 -10.88
C SER A 396 8.16 -15.77 -10.96
N THR A 397 8.64 -17.01 -10.99
CA THR A 397 10.07 -17.32 -10.87
C THR A 397 10.91 -16.88 -12.08
N HIS A 398 10.35 -16.94 -13.29
CA HIS A 398 10.99 -16.48 -14.52
C HIS A 398 11.47 -15.03 -14.41
N THR A 399 10.62 -14.14 -13.90
CA THR A 399 10.95 -12.72 -13.72
C THR A 399 11.95 -12.50 -12.57
N TRP A 400 11.79 -13.23 -11.46
CA TRP A 400 12.66 -13.06 -10.29
C TRP A 400 14.08 -13.56 -10.47
N LEU A 401 14.29 -14.56 -11.33
CA LEU A 401 15.60 -15.19 -11.58
C LEU A 401 16.13 -14.93 -12.98
N ASN A 402 15.41 -14.16 -13.81
CA ASN A 402 15.76 -13.86 -15.19
C ASN A 402 16.10 -15.11 -16.02
N VAL A 403 15.30 -16.18 -15.84
CA VAL A 403 15.47 -17.45 -16.57
C VAL A 403 15.13 -17.22 -18.04
N SER A 404 15.94 -17.71 -18.99
CA SER A 404 15.61 -17.54 -20.41
C SER A 404 14.34 -18.34 -20.79
N GLN A 405 13.62 -17.90 -21.83
CA GLN A 405 12.46 -18.62 -22.35
C GLN A 405 12.85 -19.93 -23.05
N ASP A 406 14.10 -20.06 -23.48
CA ASP A 406 14.62 -21.28 -24.13
C ASP A 406 14.95 -22.40 -23.13
N GLU A 407 14.95 -22.09 -21.83
CA GLU A 407 15.19 -23.08 -20.79
C GLU A 407 13.97 -23.97 -20.60
N LYS A 408 14.23 -25.26 -20.38
CA LYS A 408 13.19 -26.20 -19.98
C LYS A 408 12.63 -25.80 -18.61
N GLY A 409 11.41 -26.25 -18.33
CA GLY A 409 10.79 -25.97 -17.05
C GLY A 409 9.81 -27.05 -16.60
N ILE A 410 8.87 -26.61 -15.77
CA ILE A 410 7.89 -27.49 -15.13
C ILE A 410 6.97 -28.20 -16.13
N ILE A 411 6.75 -27.60 -17.30
CA ILE A 411 5.95 -28.19 -18.38
C ILE A 411 6.70 -29.39 -18.99
N ASP A 412 7.98 -29.23 -19.34
CA ASP A 412 8.81 -30.32 -19.85
C ASP A 412 8.97 -31.43 -18.82
N ALA A 413 9.07 -31.06 -17.54
CA ALA A 413 9.09 -32.00 -16.42
C ALA A 413 7.85 -32.91 -16.35
N MET A 414 6.71 -32.49 -16.93
CA MET A 414 5.51 -33.32 -17.01
C MET A 414 5.63 -34.50 -17.98
N GLU A 415 6.59 -34.45 -18.91
CA GLU A 415 6.74 -35.46 -19.98
C GLU A 415 7.87 -36.46 -19.71
N THR A 416 8.63 -36.27 -18.64
CA THR A 416 9.74 -37.15 -18.22
C THR A 416 9.46 -37.81 -16.88
N ASP A 417 10.14 -38.93 -16.59
CA ASP A 417 10.15 -39.58 -15.27
C ASP A 417 11.22 -39.01 -14.33
N ASP A 418 12.17 -38.26 -14.88
CA ASP A 418 13.21 -37.52 -14.15
C ASP A 418 13.05 -36.00 -14.37
N PRO A 419 12.23 -35.32 -13.55
CA PRO A 419 11.96 -33.90 -13.65
C PRO A 419 13.20 -33.02 -13.51
N LEU A 420 14.22 -33.46 -12.77
CA LEU A 420 15.39 -32.64 -12.46
C LEU A 420 16.19 -32.31 -13.73
N THR A 421 16.17 -33.19 -14.72
CA THR A 421 16.79 -32.98 -16.04
C THR A 421 16.17 -31.84 -16.87
N CYS A 422 14.99 -31.37 -16.47
CA CYS A 422 14.29 -30.23 -17.09
C CYS A 422 14.46 -28.94 -16.29
N SER A 423 15.27 -28.93 -15.22
CA SER A 423 15.47 -27.74 -14.40
C SER A 423 16.53 -26.81 -14.95
N TYR A 424 16.30 -25.51 -14.77
CA TYR A 424 17.31 -24.48 -14.94
C TYR A 424 18.23 -24.45 -13.71
N GLN A 425 19.54 -24.53 -13.92
CA GLN A 425 20.52 -24.42 -12.85
C GLN A 425 20.96 -22.97 -12.67
N HIS A 426 20.85 -22.44 -11.45
CA HIS A 426 21.16 -21.03 -11.21
C HIS A 426 22.66 -20.75 -11.44
N PRO A 427 23.05 -19.71 -12.23
CA PRO A 427 24.44 -19.52 -12.66
C PRO A 427 25.43 -19.26 -11.51
N MET A 428 24.95 -18.64 -10.42
CA MET A 428 25.78 -18.33 -9.26
C MET A 428 25.72 -19.41 -8.16
N LEU A 429 24.81 -20.39 -8.29
CA LEU A 429 24.54 -21.40 -7.26
C LEU A 429 24.29 -22.75 -7.94
N SER A 430 25.35 -23.53 -8.15
CA SER A 430 25.29 -24.79 -8.89
C SER A 430 24.44 -25.88 -8.21
N ASN A 431 24.06 -25.69 -6.95
CA ASN A 431 23.18 -26.60 -6.21
C ASN A 431 21.75 -26.06 -6.08
N LEU A 432 21.40 -24.99 -6.80
CA LEU A 432 20.03 -24.47 -6.90
C LEU A 432 19.48 -24.76 -8.30
N TYR A 433 18.45 -25.60 -8.33
CA TYR A 433 17.70 -25.99 -9.52
C TYR A 433 16.34 -25.32 -9.51
N VAL A 434 15.85 -24.91 -10.66
CA VAL A 434 14.60 -24.17 -10.80
C VAL A 434 13.73 -24.84 -11.85
N LEU A 435 12.54 -25.27 -11.45
CA LEU A 435 11.48 -25.69 -12.36
C LEU A 435 10.51 -24.52 -12.52
N ASN A 436 10.90 -23.58 -13.38
CA ASN A 436 10.07 -22.41 -13.70
C ASN A 436 8.92 -22.81 -14.63
N LYS A 437 7.88 -21.98 -14.67
CA LYS A 437 6.87 -22.06 -15.73
C LYS A 437 7.22 -21.08 -16.85
N ASP A 438 7.24 -21.56 -18.09
CA ASP A 438 7.38 -20.69 -19.25
C ASP A 438 6.15 -19.77 -19.35
N PRO A 439 6.33 -18.43 -19.31
CA PRO A 439 5.26 -17.45 -19.42
C PRO A 439 4.51 -17.43 -20.76
N PHE A 440 5.11 -17.95 -21.84
CA PHE A 440 4.56 -17.89 -23.20
C PHE A 440 4.08 -19.25 -23.73
N SER A 441 4.17 -20.30 -22.93
CA SER A 441 3.74 -21.63 -23.37
C SER A 441 2.20 -21.66 -23.51
N ASP A 442 1.70 -22.02 -24.68
CA ASP A 442 0.30 -22.42 -24.93
C ASP A 442 -0.04 -23.81 -24.28
N SER A 443 0.88 -24.35 -23.48
CA SER A 443 0.86 -25.71 -22.97
C SER A 443 -0.30 -25.98 -22.01
N PRO A 444 -0.83 -27.23 -21.95
CA PRO A 444 -1.92 -27.60 -21.06
C PRO A 444 -1.71 -27.16 -19.61
N PHE A 445 -2.83 -26.75 -19.00
CA PHE A 445 -2.94 -26.46 -17.57
C PHE A 445 -2.18 -27.51 -16.73
N LEU A 446 -1.28 -27.06 -15.86
CA LEU A 446 -0.53 -27.90 -14.94
C LEU A 446 -1.50 -28.54 -13.94
N GLY A 447 -1.94 -29.76 -14.24
CA GLY A 447 -2.89 -30.48 -13.42
C GLY A 447 -2.26 -30.98 -12.10
N LEU A 448 -3.07 -31.06 -11.05
CA LEU A 448 -2.66 -31.54 -9.73
C LEU A 448 -1.92 -32.90 -9.77
N LYS A 449 -2.41 -33.84 -10.60
CA LYS A 449 -1.78 -35.16 -10.72
C LYS A 449 -0.33 -35.08 -11.21
N SER A 450 -0.07 -34.21 -12.17
CA SER A 450 1.28 -34.04 -12.73
C SER A 450 2.20 -33.35 -11.74
N MET A 451 1.71 -32.33 -11.03
CA MET A 451 2.48 -31.68 -9.95
C MET A 451 2.86 -32.68 -8.86
N ILE A 452 1.91 -33.48 -8.35
CA ILE A 452 2.20 -34.50 -7.33
C ILE A 452 3.20 -35.55 -7.84
N ARG A 453 3.10 -35.96 -9.12
CA ARG A 453 4.07 -36.87 -9.73
C ARG A 453 5.48 -36.27 -9.73
N ILE A 454 5.61 -35.01 -10.13
CA ILE A 454 6.89 -34.29 -10.13
C ILE A 454 7.45 -34.20 -8.71
N LEU A 455 6.64 -33.73 -7.75
CA LEU A 455 7.09 -33.59 -6.35
C LEU A 455 7.51 -34.93 -5.74
N ASN A 456 6.81 -36.03 -6.03
CA ASN A 456 7.18 -37.36 -5.54
C ASN A 456 8.49 -37.87 -6.18
N SER A 457 8.66 -37.70 -7.50
CA SER A 457 9.90 -38.09 -8.18
C SER A 457 11.11 -37.31 -7.65
N LEU A 458 10.96 -35.99 -7.43
CA LEU A 458 11.99 -35.17 -6.81
C LEU A 458 12.26 -35.59 -5.36
N ASN A 459 11.22 -35.91 -4.58
CA ASN A 459 11.37 -36.32 -3.19
C ASN A 459 12.12 -37.65 -3.04
N GLU A 460 11.90 -38.58 -3.98
CA GLU A 460 12.58 -39.88 -4.04
C GLU A 460 14.02 -39.79 -4.58
N SER A 461 14.41 -38.66 -5.19
CA SER A 461 15.75 -38.47 -5.75
C SER A 461 16.81 -38.25 -4.67
N ASP A 462 17.93 -38.98 -4.76
CA ASP A 462 19.12 -38.77 -3.95
C ASP A 462 19.90 -37.51 -4.35
N GLU A 463 19.55 -36.85 -5.46
CA GLU A 463 20.16 -35.60 -5.95
C GLU A 463 19.50 -34.33 -5.38
N VAL A 464 18.41 -34.49 -4.64
CA VAL A 464 17.61 -33.39 -4.11
C VAL A 464 17.50 -33.54 -2.59
N ASP A 465 17.86 -32.48 -1.86
CA ASP A 465 17.75 -32.43 -0.41
C ASP A 465 16.47 -31.69 0.02
N VAL A 466 16.14 -30.58 -0.65
CA VAL A 466 14.96 -29.77 -0.30
C VAL A 466 14.22 -29.30 -1.54
N ILE A 467 12.90 -29.38 -1.51
CA ILE A 467 12.01 -28.90 -2.57
C ILE A 467 11.19 -27.74 -2.01
N ILE A 468 11.41 -26.52 -2.52
CA ILE A 468 10.61 -25.35 -2.18
C ILE A 468 9.59 -25.12 -3.29
N ILE A 469 8.30 -25.04 -2.95
CA ILE A 469 7.24 -24.73 -3.92
C ILE A 469 6.60 -23.37 -3.63
N ASP A 470 6.67 -22.46 -4.60
CA ASP A 470 5.93 -21.18 -4.57
C ASP A 470 4.50 -21.42 -5.03
N THR A 471 3.53 -21.30 -4.14
CA THR A 471 2.14 -21.73 -4.40
C THR A 471 1.24 -20.59 -4.91
N TYR A 472 0.03 -20.91 -5.34
CA TYR A 472 -0.98 -19.92 -5.73
C TYR A 472 -1.54 -19.14 -4.53
N ARG A 473 -2.08 -17.93 -4.76
CA ARG A 473 -2.64 -17.02 -3.73
C ARG A 473 -3.89 -17.52 -2.98
N ASN A 474 -4.46 -18.66 -3.33
CA ASN A 474 -5.69 -19.16 -2.69
C ASN A 474 -5.46 -20.50 -2.00
N MET A 475 -5.29 -20.48 -0.68
CA MET A 475 -5.05 -21.69 0.13
C MET A 475 -6.22 -22.67 0.10
N ALA A 476 -7.46 -22.19 -0.09
CA ALA A 476 -8.65 -23.04 -0.14
C ALA A 476 -8.85 -23.75 -1.50
N GLU A 477 -8.11 -23.33 -2.53
CA GLU A 477 -8.18 -23.93 -3.84
C GLU A 477 -7.61 -25.38 -3.80
N PRO A 478 -8.26 -26.38 -4.45
CA PRO A 478 -7.88 -27.78 -4.31
C PRO A 478 -6.43 -28.12 -4.64
N PHE A 479 -5.83 -27.48 -5.64
CA PHE A 479 -4.43 -27.70 -6.02
C PHE A 479 -3.49 -27.22 -4.91
N THR A 480 -3.69 -26.00 -4.41
CA THR A 480 -2.90 -25.41 -3.33
C THR A 480 -3.06 -26.19 -2.02
N LYS A 481 -4.29 -26.58 -1.69
CA LYS A 481 -4.58 -27.40 -0.51
C LYS A 481 -3.88 -28.76 -0.56
N ALA A 482 -3.87 -29.42 -1.72
CA ALA A 482 -3.18 -30.69 -1.87
C ALA A 482 -1.65 -30.55 -1.70
N ILE A 483 -1.05 -29.45 -2.18
CA ILE A 483 0.36 -29.14 -1.92
C ILE A 483 0.59 -28.93 -0.42
N ILE A 484 -0.26 -28.13 0.24
CA ILE A 484 -0.20 -27.91 1.69
C ILE A 484 -0.27 -29.24 2.43
N GLU A 485 -1.19 -30.14 2.08
CA GLU A 485 -1.35 -31.44 2.75
C GLU A 485 -0.14 -32.36 2.55
N THR A 486 0.50 -32.31 1.38
CA THR A 486 1.63 -33.18 1.02
C THR A 486 2.97 -32.68 1.58
N ALA A 487 3.12 -31.37 1.77
CA ALA A 487 4.35 -30.77 2.29
C ALA A 487 4.62 -31.18 3.74
N SER A 488 5.90 -31.44 4.08
CA SER A 488 6.36 -31.68 5.45
C SER A 488 6.35 -30.40 6.28
N GLN A 489 6.67 -29.27 5.65
CA GLN A 489 6.66 -27.95 6.25
C GLN A 489 5.90 -26.94 5.38
N VAL A 490 5.21 -26.00 6.02
CA VAL A 490 4.47 -24.93 5.35
C VAL A 490 4.94 -23.59 5.90
N ILE A 491 5.38 -22.71 5.02
CA ILE A 491 5.80 -21.35 5.34
C ILE A 491 4.64 -20.43 4.99
N LEU A 492 3.96 -19.90 6.00
CA LEU A 492 2.91 -18.90 5.85
C LEU A 492 3.55 -17.52 5.81
N VAL A 493 3.29 -16.76 4.75
CA VAL A 493 3.85 -15.41 4.55
C VAL A 493 2.79 -14.35 4.84
N ALA A 494 3.04 -13.50 5.83
CA ALA A 494 2.26 -12.32 6.15
C ALA A 494 3.04 -11.03 5.82
N ASP A 495 2.36 -9.90 5.72
CA ASP A 495 2.95 -8.57 5.71
C ASP A 495 2.22 -7.65 6.71
N LEU A 496 2.72 -6.43 6.89
CA LEU A 496 2.11 -5.43 7.76
C LEU A 496 1.15 -4.52 6.99
N ASP A 497 0.26 -5.12 6.20
CA ASP A 497 -0.91 -4.43 5.65
C ASP A 497 -2.16 -4.85 6.43
N PHE A 498 -2.86 -3.88 7.01
CA PHE A 498 -4.03 -4.14 7.85
C PHE A 498 -5.15 -4.91 7.12
N SER A 499 -5.37 -4.61 5.84
CA SER A 499 -6.39 -5.28 5.03
C SER A 499 -6.00 -6.73 4.73
N HIS A 500 -4.71 -6.98 4.51
CA HIS A 500 -4.17 -8.32 4.33
C HIS A 500 -4.29 -9.16 5.60
N LEU A 501 -3.93 -8.61 6.75
CA LEU A 501 -4.04 -9.29 8.05
C LEU A 501 -5.48 -9.68 8.36
N THR A 502 -6.44 -8.77 8.15
CA THR A 502 -7.87 -9.05 8.34
C THR A 502 -8.35 -10.18 7.42
N LYS A 503 -7.94 -10.16 6.15
CA LYS A 503 -8.28 -11.21 5.18
C LYS A 503 -7.66 -12.55 5.55
N MET A 504 -6.41 -12.54 5.99
CA MET A 504 -5.65 -13.72 6.39
C MET A 504 -6.32 -14.42 7.57
N GLN A 505 -6.67 -13.68 8.61
CA GLN A 505 -7.41 -14.20 9.77
C GLN A 505 -8.70 -14.89 9.32
N ALA A 506 -9.54 -14.19 8.55
CA ALA A 506 -10.82 -14.73 8.08
C ALA A 506 -10.70 -15.99 7.20
N ASP A 507 -9.58 -16.18 6.49
CA ASP A 507 -9.35 -17.37 5.67
C ASP A 507 -8.79 -18.54 6.50
N LEU A 508 -7.88 -18.26 7.43
CA LEU A 508 -7.33 -19.29 8.32
C LEU A 508 -8.41 -19.85 9.26
N ASP A 509 -9.27 -18.99 9.81
CA ASP A 509 -10.41 -19.43 10.66
C ASP A 509 -11.32 -20.42 9.94
N LYS A 510 -11.59 -20.19 8.64
CA LYS A 510 -12.40 -21.11 7.82
C LYS A 510 -11.71 -22.44 7.56
N MET A 511 -10.39 -22.48 7.65
CA MET A 511 -9.56 -23.63 7.32
C MET A 511 -9.00 -24.35 8.54
N GLU A 512 -9.23 -23.84 9.76
CA GLU A 512 -8.64 -24.31 11.03
C GLU A 512 -8.74 -25.84 11.18
N ASN A 513 -9.95 -26.37 10.98
CA ASN A 513 -10.23 -27.81 11.14
C ASN A 513 -9.72 -28.69 9.99
N SER A 514 -9.22 -28.07 8.91
CA SER A 514 -8.83 -28.75 7.68
C SER A 514 -7.33 -28.81 7.43
N LEU A 515 -6.54 -28.05 8.21
CA LEU A 515 -5.10 -27.97 8.09
C LEU A 515 -4.43 -28.43 9.39
N ASP A 516 -3.23 -28.99 9.27
CA ASP A 516 -2.38 -29.28 10.42
C ASP A 516 -1.47 -28.07 10.64
N PHE A 517 -1.79 -27.21 11.60
CA PHE A 517 -1.01 -26.00 11.87
C PHE A 517 0.34 -26.30 12.53
N ASN A 518 0.60 -27.53 13.00
CA ASN A 518 1.88 -27.87 13.63
C ASN A 518 3.06 -27.85 12.64
N LYS A 519 2.79 -27.95 11.33
CA LYS A 519 3.82 -27.82 10.30
C LYS A 519 3.96 -26.41 9.75
N PHE A 520 3.19 -25.44 10.28
CA PHE A 520 3.22 -24.07 9.80
C PHE A 520 4.33 -23.28 10.49
N SER A 521 4.94 -22.39 9.73
CA SER A 521 5.97 -21.46 10.18
C SER A 521 5.63 -20.08 9.64
N LEU A 522 5.60 -19.06 10.51
CA LEU A 522 5.21 -17.72 10.12
C LEU A 522 6.45 -16.90 9.74
N LEU A 523 6.48 -16.42 8.50
CA LEU A 523 7.39 -15.37 8.05
C LEU A 523 6.61 -14.07 7.86
N VAL A 524 7.00 -13.02 8.60
CA VAL A 524 6.43 -11.69 8.43
C VAL A 524 7.35 -10.88 7.51
N ASN A 525 6.88 -10.63 6.30
CA ASN A 525 7.59 -9.91 5.25
C ASN A 525 7.32 -8.40 5.34
N ARG A 526 8.20 -7.61 4.72
CA ARG A 526 8.05 -6.15 4.57
C ARG A 526 7.86 -5.42 5.91
N VAL A 527 8.58 -5.88 6.95
CA VAL A 527 8.48 -5.24 8.26
C VAL A 527 9.15 -3.88 8.22
N VAL A 528 8.37 -2.86 8.56
CA VAL A 528 8.80 -1.49 8.82
C VAL A 528 8.68 -1.25 10.32
N ASP A 529 9.65 -0.55 10.91
CA ASP A 529 9.57 -0.15 12.31
C ASP A 529 8.45 0.88 12.47
N SER A 530 7.40 0.55 13.21
CA SER A 530 6.17 1.33 13.33
C SER A 530 5.49 1.05 14.67
N ASP A 531 5.08 2.11 15.36
CA ASP A 531 4.32 2.02 16.61
C ASP A 531 2.84 1.61 16.39
N TYR A 532 2.37 1.60 15.13
CA TYR A 532 0.95 1.39 14.81
C TYR A 532 0.61 -0.04 14.44
N LEU A 533 1.48 -0.69 13.66
CA LEU A 533 1.27 -2.05 13.19
C LEU A 533 2.61 -2.77 13.20
N GLY A 534 2.68 -3.83 13.98
CA GLY A 534 3.92 -4.58 14.21
C GLY A 534 3.77 -6.07 13.96
N VAL A 535 4.87 -6.79 14.16
CA VAL A 535 4.91 -8.26 14.04
C VAL A 535 3.84 -8.93 14.89
N SER A 536 3.55 -8.39 16.08
CA SER A 536 2.51 -8.91 16.97
C SER A 536 1.11 -8.94 16.35
N ASP A 537 0.82 -8.06 15.39
CA ASP A 537 -0.49 -8.02 14.74
C ASP A 537 -0.62 -9.11 13.68
N ALA A 538 0.49 -9.43 12.98
CA ALA A 538 0.57 -10.61 12.13
C ALA A 538 0.44 -11.91 12.95
N GLU A 539 1.05 -11.97 14.14
CA GLU A 539 0.93 -13.12 15.04
C GLU A 539 -0.52 -13.31 15.52
N LYS A 540 -1.20 -12.22 15.92
CA LYS A 540 -2.62 -12.27 16.30
C LYS A 540 -3.51 -12.72 15.15
N ALA A 541 -3.28 -12.17 13.95
CA ALA A 541 -4.10 -12.47 12.77
C ALA A 541 -3.95 -13.94 12.31
N THR A 542 -2.80 -14.56 12.56
CA THR A 542 -2.52 -15.93 12.13
C THR A 542 -2.66 -16.98 13.23
N GLY A 543 -2.64 -16.57 14.50
CA GLY A 543 -2.54 -17.47 15.64
C GLY A 543 -1.17 -18.14 15.79
N LEU A 544 -0.15 -17.70 15.04
CA LEU A 544 1.20 -18.25 15.03
C LEU A 544 2.19 -17.23 15.61
N GLN A 545 3.29 -17.72 16.19
CA GLN A 545 4.43 -16.88 16.54
C GLN A 545 5.32 -16.66 15.33
N ALA A 546 5.90 -15.47 15.18
CA ALA A 546 6.76 -15.16 14.05
C ALA A 546 8.09 -15.92 14.18
N ASP A 547 8.34 -16.84 13.26
CA ASP A 547 9.58 -17.62 13.18
C ASP A 547 10.73 -16.81 12.56
N GLY A 548 10.38 -15.91 11.64
CA GLY A 548 11.31 -14.98 11.03
C GLY A 548 10.62 -13.70 10.55
N VAL A 549 11.42 -12.65 10.51
CA VAL A 549 10.99 -11.29 10.18
C VAL A 549 11.89 -10.78 9.07
N ILE A 550 11.30 -10.44 7.93
CA ILE A 550 12.05 -9.92 6.77
C ILE A 550 11.80 -8.41 6.68
N PRO A 551 12.85 -7.57 6.77
CA PRO A 551 12.69 -6.13 6.77
C PRO A 551 12.30 -5.61 5.37
N GLU A 552 11.58 -4.49 5.32
CA GLU A 552 11.31 -3.78 4.07
C GLU A 552 12.62 -3.22 3.48
N ARG A 553 12.90 -3.58 2.22
CA ARG A 553 14.12 -3.24 1.47
C ARG A 553 13.78 -3.06 0.00
N THR A 554 12.85 -2.14 -0.27
CA THR A 554 12.25 -1.95 -1.59
C THR A 554 13.29 -1.77 -2.70
N LYS A 555 14.35 -1.01 -2.46
CA LYS A 555 15.40 -0.74 -3.44
C LYS A 555 16.15 -2.02 -3.84
N GLU A 556 16.63 -2.77 -2.85
CA GLU A 556 17.37 -4.01 -3.05
C GLU A 556 16.48 -5.09 -3.67
N VAL A 557 15.20 -5.14 -3.29
CA VAL A 557 14.22 -6.04 -3.91
C VAL A 557 14.02 -5.72 -5.39
N LEU A 558 13.91 -4.44 -5.77
CA LEU A 558 13.82 -4.04 -7.18
C LEU A 558 15.10 -4.35 -7.96
N GLU A 559 16.27 -4.16 -7.35
CA GLU A 559 17.55 -4.54 -7.92
C GLU A 559 17.64 -6.06 -8.14
N SER A 560 17.14 -6.83 -7.18
CA SER A 560 17.07 -8.30 -7.26
C SER A 560 16.26 -8.76 -8.46
N ILE A 561 15.03 -8.26 -8.60
CA ILE A 561 14.14 -8.58 -9.72
C ILE A 561 14.76 -8.18 -11.06
N LYS A 562 15.28 -6.96 -11.15
CA LYS A 562 15.80 -6.41 -12.41
C LYS A 562 17.00 -7.21 -12.93
N ASN A 563 17.86 -7.68 -12.04
CA ASN A 563 19.09 -8.37 -12.40
C ASN A 563 18.94 -9.91 -12.38
N GLY A 564 17.82 -10.45 -11.90
CA GLY A 564 17.65 -11.89 -11.69
C GLY A 564 18.55 -12.47 -10.60
N ILE A 565 19.01 -11.63 -9.66
CA ILE A 565 19.93 -12.03 -8.59
C ILE A 565 19.14 -12.00 -7.27
N PRO A 566 18.98 -13.13 -6.56
CA PRO A 566 18.29 -13.14 -5.28
C PRO A 566 18.90 -12.16 -4.25
N ALA A 567 18.05 -11.38 -3.59
CA ALA A 567 18.48 -10.35 -2.64
C ALA A 567 19.33 -10.89 -1.48
N ALA A 568 19.12 -12.14 -1.04
CA ALA A 568 19.92 -12.81 -0.03
C ALA A 568 21.42 -12.97 -0.42
N LEU A 569 21.76 -12.82 -1.70
CA LEU A 569 23.17 -12.85 -2.15
C LEU A 569 23.91 -11.55 -1.89
N PHE A 570 23.23 -10.39 -1.82
CA PHE A 570 23.88 -9.09 -1.79
C PHE A 570 23.35 -8.10 -0.75
N CYS A 571 22.13 -8.27 -0.23
CA CYS A 571 21.59 -7.46 0.86
C CYS A 571 21.86 -8.13 2.21
N PRO A 572 22.73 -7.56 3.08
CA PRO A 572 23.13 -8.19 4.33
C PRO A 572 21.97 -8.46 5.29
N GLU A 573 21.00 -7.54 5.40
CA GLU A 573 19.87 -7.69 6.31
C GLU A 573 18.89 -8.77 5.84
N ILE A 574 18.63 -8.85 4.53
CA ILE A 574 17.83 -9.93 3.95
C ILE A 574 18.55 -11.27 4.16
N LYS A 575 19.85 -11.32 3.86
CA LYS A 575 20.68 -12.53 4.04
C LYS A 575 20.65 -13.01 5.49
N MET A 576 20.83 -12.10 6.44
CA MET A 576 20.81 -12.40 7.87
C MET A 576 19.42 -12.89 8.30
N ALA A 577 18.34 -12.23 7.87
CA ALA A 577 16.98 -12.62 8.23
C ALA A 577 16.62 -14.05 7.76
N PHE A 578 16.94 -14.42 6.52
CA PHE A 578 16.73 -15.79 6.03
C PHE A 578 17.69 -16.80 6.65
N GLY A 579 18.94 -16.41 6.90
CA GLY A 579 19.91 -17.25 7.60
C GLY A 579 19.50 -17.58 9.03
N ASP A 580 18.99 -16.59 9.76
CA ASP A 580 18.47 -16.76 11.13
C ASP A 580 17.23 -17.67 11.16
N PHE A 581 16.32 -17.49 10.20
CA PHE A 581 15.15 -18.36 10.04
C PHE A 581 15.56 -19.83 9.90
N TRP A 582 16.51 -20.14 9.02
CA TRP A 582 16.98 -21.52 8.82
C TRP A 582 17.84 -22.05 9.97
N SER A 583 18.68 -21.21 10.58
CA SER A 583 19.57 -21.62 11.68
C SER A 583 18.78 -22.09 12.90
N ARG A 584 17.63 -21.47 13.18
CA ARG A 584 16.72 -21.93 14.26
C ARG A 584 16.07 -23.28 13.97
N ARG A 585 16.16 -23.76 12.73
CA ARG A 585 15.55 -24.98 12.20
C ARG A 585 16.58 -25.99 11.73
N GLU A 586 17.85 -25.86 12.16
CA GLU A 586 18.93 -26.76 11.74
C GLU A 586 18.62 -28.24 12.03
N GLN A 587 17.94 -28.54 13.14
CA GLN A 587 17.50 -29.90 13.47
C GLN A 587 16.40 -30.43 12.54
N GLU A 588 15.51 -29.56 12.05
CA GLU A 588 14.48 -29.91 11.06
C GLU A 588 15.11 -30.09 9.69
N LEU A 589 16.07 -29.24 9.31
CA LEU A 589 16.84 -29.35 8.07
C LEU A 589 17.66 -30.63 7.99
N GLN A 590 18.27 -31.07 9.10
CA GLN A 590 18.94 -32.37 9.18
C GLN A 590 18.00 -33.57 9.08
N ALA A 591 16.69 -33.37 9.29
CA ALA A 591 15.68 -34.39 9.04
C ALA A 591 15.13 -34.33 7.60
N LEU A 592 15.33 -33.22 6.89
CA LEU A 592 14.96 -33.02 5.49
C LEU A 592 16.01 -33.58 4.51
N ALA A 593 17.31 -33.43 4.83
CA ALA A 593 18.44 -33.98 4.08
C ALA A 593 18.78 -35.41 4.51
#